data_AF-A0A1V9E1T9-F1
#
_entry.id   AF-A0A1V9E1T9-F1
#
_cell.length_a   1.000
_cell.length_b   1.000
_cell.length_c   1.000
_cell.angle_alpha   90.00
_cell.angle_beta   90.00
_cell.angle_gamma   90.00
#
_symmetry.space_group_name_H-M   'P 1'
#
loop_
_entity.id
_entity.type
_entity.pdbx_description
1 polymer ?
#
loop_
_entity_poly.entity_id
_entity_poly.type
_entity_poly.pdbx_seq_one_letter_code
_entity_poly.pdbx_strand_id
1 'polypeptide(L)'
;MYHHTKNKGDLGVLKVKLDLYLQGFLILVPETEHAPFDIVIYKDGVYKSVQVKYRNLSKNGVLQIPFRSCYSTSKGAITKMIDKTNIAIYAVYCPQTDSCYYFDPKHFNRCISLRVKTSLNNQQQGIRLAEDFKKVP
;
A
#
# COMPACT_ATOMS: atom_id res chain seq x y z
N MET A 1 14.55 -21.76 -6.93
CA MET A 1 13.11 -21.99 -6.66
C MET A 1 12.38 -20.65 -6.78
N TYR A 2 11.47 -20.50 -7.73
CA TYR A 2 10.89 -19.18 -8.09
C TYR A 2 9.72 -18.84 -7.14
N HIS A 3 9.94 -17.98 -6.14
CA HIS A 3 8.90 -17.58 -5.18
C HIS A 3 8.06 -16.40 -5.68
N HIS A 4 6.99 -16.68 -6.43
CA HIS A 4 6.13 -15.67 -7.05
C HIS A 4 5.56 -14.58 -6.12
N THR A 5 5.33 -14.87 -4.83
CA THR A 5 4.80 -13.88 -3.87
C THR A 5 5.87 -12.94 -3.33
N LYS A 6 7.11 -13.42 -3.14
CA LYS A 6 8.23 -12.60 -2.69
C LYS A 6 8.59 -11.56 -3.75
N ASN A 7 8.71 -11.98 -5.01
CA ASN A 7 9.03 -11.09 -6.13
C ASN A 7 8.00 -9.94 -6.31
N LYS A 8 6.72 -10.17 -6.00
CA LYS A 8 5.69 -9.11 -6.06
C LYS A 8 5.86 -8.09 -4.93
N GLY A 9 6.21 -8.56 -3.73
CA GLY A 9 6.54 -7.68 -2.61
C GLY A 9 7.72 -6.79 -2.94
N ASP A 10 8.82 -7.40 -3.41
CA ASP A 10 10.05 -6.71 -3.77
C ASP A 10 9.82 -5.67 -4.88
N LEU A 11 9.10 -6.06 -5.94
CA LEU A 11 8.71 -5.13 -7.02
C LEU A 11 7.89 -3.96 -6.47
N GLY A 12 6.93 -4.24 -5.57
CA GLY A 12 6.13 -3.20 -4.93
C GLY A 12 7.00 -2.21 -4.16
N VAL A 13 7.96 -2.70 -3.36
CA VAL A 13 8.90 -1.85 -2.62
C VAL A 13 9.74 -1.01 -3.56
N LEU A 14 10.31 -1.60 -4.62
CA LEU A 14 11.13 -0.88 -5.59
C LEU A 14 10.34 0.22 -6.32
N LYS A 15 9.11 -0.07 -6.76
CA LYS A 15 8.23 0.90 -7.42
C LYS A 15 7.84 2.04 -6.49
N VAL A 16 7.50 1.73 -5.24
CA VAL A 16 7.19 2.75 -4.24
C VAL A 16 8.41 3.61 -3.90
N LYS A 17 9.59 3.02 -3.77
CA LYS A 17 10.84 3.77 -3.56
C LYS A 17 11.10 4.74 -4.72
N LEU A 18 10.98 4.28 -5.97
CA LEU A 18 11.15 5.15 -7.13
C LEU A 18 10.15 6.31 -7.12
N ASP A 19 8.87 6.02 -6.89
CA ASP A 19 7.83 7.05 -6.87
C ASP A 19 8.05 8.07 -5.75
N LEU A 20 8.39 7.62 -4.53
CA LEU A 20 8.72 8.49 -3.40
C LEU A 20 9.96 9.35 -3.67
N TYR A 21 10.98 8.79 -4.31
CA TYR A 21 12.17 9.54 -4.73
C TYR A 21 11.80 10.65 -5.72
N LEU A 22 10.95 10.35 -6.71
CA LEU A 22 10.44 11.34 -7.67
C LEU A 22 9.55 12.41 -6.99
N GLN A 23 8.92 12.10 -5.85
CA GLN A 23 8.20 13.07 -5.02
C GLN A 23 9.11 13.91 -4.09
N GLY A 24 10.43 13.67 -4.13
CA GLY A 24 11.44 14.42 -3.39
C GLY A 24 11.61 13.99 -1.93
N PHE A 25 11.30 12.73 -1.60
CA PHE A 25 11.57 12.17 -0.29
C PHE A 25 12.96 11.52 -0.23
N LEU A 26 13.67 11.72 0.87
CA LEU A 26 14.79 10.87 1.25
C LEU A 26 14.24 9.54 1.78
N ILE A 27 14.85 8.43 1.37
CA ILE A 27 14.38 7.08 1.72
C ILE A 27 15.41 6.42 2.64
N LEU A 28 14.95 5.96 3.79
CA LEU A 28 15.71 5.21 4.77
C LEU A 28 15.21 3.76 4.79
N VAL A 29 16.15 2.83 4.74
CA VAL A 29 15.85 1.39 4.68
C VAL A 29 16.29 0.75 5.99
N PRO A 30 15.42 -0.01 6.68
CA PRO A 30 15.83 -0.77 7.84
C PRO A 30 16.73 -1.94 7.41
N GLU A 31 17.86 -2.13 8.11
CA GLU A 31 18.76 -3.28 7.94
C GLU A 31 18.21 -4.54 8.65
N THR A 32 16.90 -4.76 8.60
CA THR A 32 16.21 -5.90 9.20
C THR A 32 14.88 -6.20 8.52
N GLU A 33 14.55 -7.47 8.41
CA GLU A 33 13.25 -7.93 7.91
C GLU A 33 12.16 -7.91 9.00
N HIS A 34 12.53 -7.68 10.26
CA HIS A 34 11.61 -7.71 11.39
C HIS A 34 10.95 -6.36 11.71
N ALA A 35 11.27 -5.33 10.94
CA ALA A 35 10.67 -4.01 11.12
C ALA A 35 9.14 -4.07 10.88
N PRO A 36 8.35 -3.28 11.62
CA PRO A 36 6.90 -3.22 11.43
C PRO A 36 6.47 -2.45 10.18
N PHE A 37 7.43 -1.98 9.38
CA PHE A 37 7.27 -1.21 8.14
C PHE A 37 8.41 -1.57 7.17
N ASP A 38 8.26 -1.25 5.89
CA ASP A 38 9.26 -1.63 4.88
C ASP A 38 10.34 -0.55 4.70
N ILE A 39 9.96 0.73 4.84
CA ILE A 39 10.87 1.89 4.72
C ILE A 39 10.42 3.03 5.64
N VAL A 40 11.30 4.01 5.83
CA VAL A 40 10.97 5.32 6.40
C VAL A 40 11.28 6.37 5.34
N ILE A 41 10.39 7.35 5.19
CA ILE A 41 10.63 8.52 4.34
C ILE A 41 10.91 9.74 5.21
N TYR A 42 11.76 10.62 4.70
CA TYR A 42 12.10 11.89 5.32
C TYR A 42 11.93 13.03 4.32
N LYS A 43 11.28 14.11 4.76
CA LYS A 43 11.19 15.37 4.04
C LYS A 43 10.88 16.50 5.02
N ASP A 44 11.54 17.64 4.86
CA ASP A 44 11.31 18.86 5.64
C ASP A 44 11.31 18.64 7.18
N GLY A 45 12.27 17.86 7.69
CA GLY A 45 12.39 17.58 9.13
C GLY A 45 11.43 16.51 9.67
N VAL A 46 10.56 15.94 8.84
CA VAL A 46 9.53 14.98 9.27
C VAL A 46 9.85 13.58 8.76
N TYR A 47 9.80 12.61 9.67
CA TYR A 47 9.92 11.19 9.37
C TYR A 47 8.54 10.52 9.34
N LYS A 48 8.27 9.69 8.33
CA LYS A 48 7.05 8.87 8.25
C LYS A 48 7.43 7.43 7.91
N SER A 49 6.98 6.47 8.73
CA SER A 49 7.11 5.04 8.41
C SER A 49 6.12 4.64 7.31
N VAL A 50 6.57 3.81 6.38
CA VAL A 50 5.78 3.39 5.22
C VAL A 50 5.73 1.87 5.15
N GLN A 51 4.52 1.32 5.14
CA GLN A 51 4.28 -0.06 4.78
C GLN A 51 3.81 -0.13 3.33
N VAL A 52 4.53 -0.90 2.53
CA VAL A 52 4.26 -1.19 1.14
C VAL A 52 3.38 -2.43 1.00
N LYS A 53 2.45 -2.38 0.04
CA LYS A 53 1.66 -3.52 -0.41
C LYS A 53 1.58 -3.54 -1.93
N TYR A 54 1.70 -4.74 -2.48
CA TYR A 54 1.34 -5.02 -3.87
C TYR A 54 -0.14 -5.43 -3.93
N ARG A 55 -0.94 -4.75 -4.75
CA ARG A 55 -2.37 -5.08 -4.94
C ARG A 55 -2.78 -4.99 -6.39
N ASN A 56 -3.51 -6.01 -6.84
CA ASN A 56 -4.14 -6.01 -8.16
C ASN A 56 -5.49 -5.30 -8.11
N LEU A 57 -5.89 -4.70 -9.22
CA LEU A 57 -7.29 -4.31 -9.43
C LEU A 57 -8.20 -5.55 -9.42
N SER A 58 -9.38 -5.38 -8.82
CA SER A 58 -10.50 -6.29 -9.06
C SER A 58 -10.98 -6.17 -10.51
N LYS A 59 -11.76 -7.17 -10.94
CA LYS A 59 -12.41 -7.18 -12.27
C LYS A 59 -13.21 -5.90 -12.56
N ASN A 60 -13.71 -5.24 -11.51
CA ASN A 60 -14.53 -4.03 -11.61
C ASN A 60 -13.72 -2.73 -11.55
N GLY A 61 -12.38 -2.79 -11.66
CA GLY A 61 -11.51 -1.60 -11.63
C GLY A 61 -11.39 -0.94 -10.26
N VAL A 62 -11.67 -1.69 -9.19
CA VAL A 62 -11.52 -1.24 -7.80
C VAL A 62 -10.30 -1.89 -7.16
N LEU A 63 -9.44 -1.10 -6.55
CA LEU A 63 -8.33 -1.52 -5.72
C LEU A 63 -8.83 -1.67 -4.27
N GLN A 64 -9.03 -2.91 -3.85
CA GLN A 64 -9.44 -3.21 -2.47
C GLN A 64 -8.21 -3.50 -1.61
N ILE A 65 -8.04 -2.73 -0.53
CA ILE A 65 -6.89 -2.82 0.36
C ILE A 65 -7.37 -3.16 1.77
N PRO A 66 -7.44 -4.45 2.12
CA PRO A 66 -7.79 -4.86 3.47
C PRO A 66 -6.60 -4.69 4.43
N PHE A 67 -6.86 -4.19 5.64
CA PHE A 67 -5.86 -4.04 6.71
C PHE A 67 -5.73 -5.30 7.55
N ARG A 68 -5.45 -6.42 6.88
CA ARG A 68 -5.21 -7.71 7.50
C ARG A 68 -4.05 -8.45 6.83
N SER A 69 -3.32 -9.23 7.60
CA SER A 69 -2.38 -10.23 7.12
C SER A 69 -3.05 -11.61 7.15
N CYS A 70 -2.76 -12.44 6.14
CA CYS A 70 -3.22 -13.82 6.08
C CYS A 70 -1.99 -14.70 5.80
N TYR A 71 -1.75 -15.70 6.63
CA TYR A 71 -0.63 -16.63 6.47
C TYR A 71 -1.07 -18.05 6.82
N SER A 72 -0.52 -19.03 6.10
CA SER A 72 -0.81 -20.45 6.31
C SER A 72 0.04 -21.01 7.43
N THR A 73 -0.57 -21.80 8.29
CA THR A 73 0.11 -22.61 9.31
C THR A 73 -0.28 -24.08 9.12
N SER A 74 0.42 -24.99 9.79
CA SER A 74 0.04 -26.42 9.80
C SER A 74 -1.37 -26.67 10.33
N LYS A 75 -1.97 -25.71 11.05
CA LYS A 75 -3.33 -25.74 11.61
C LYS A 75 -4.36 -24.98 10.78
N GLY A 76 -3.98 -24.50 9.58
CA GLY A 76 -4.84 -23.72 8.69
C GLY A 76 -4.40 -22.27 8.53
N ALA A 77 -5.21 -21.49 7.80
CA ALA A 77 -4.93 -20.09 7.53
C ALA A 77 -5.30 -19.20 8.72
N ILE A 78 -4.34 -18.44 9.22
CA ILE A 78 -4.55 -17.44 10.27
C ILE A 78 -4.68 -16.06 9.60
N THR A 79 -5.71 -15.32 10.01
CA THR A 79 -5.89 -13.91 9.62
C THR A 79 -5.75 -13.02 10.84
N LYS A 80 -4.87 -12.01 10.76
CA LYS A 80 -4.69 -11.01 11.82
C LYS A 80 -4.91 -9.61 11.27
N MET A 81 -5.55 -8.77 12.07
CA MET A 81 -5.62 -7.34 11.77
C MET A 81 -4.23 -6.72 11.87
N ILE A 82 -3.97 -5.74 11.01
CA ILE A 82 -2.69 -5.03 11.02
C ILE A 82 -2.70 -4.04 12.17
N ASP A 83 -1.62 -4.04 12.95
CA ASP A 83 -1.34 -2.97 13.92
C ASP A 83 -0.88 -1.73 13.16
N LYS A 84 -1.63 -0.64 13.31
CA LYS A 84 -1.41 0.64 12.62
C LYS A 84 -0.59 1.62 13.44
N THR A 85 -0.21 1.26 14.67
CA THR A 85 0.48 2.15 15.61
C THR A 85 1.80 2.63 15.02
N ASN A 86 2.55 1.71 14.41
CA ASN A 86 3.89 1.96 13.87
C ASN A 86 3.92 2.28 12.37
N ILE A 87 2.76 2.46 11.73
CA ILE A 87 2.65 2.68 10.29
C ILE A 87 1.97 4.03 10.05
N ALA A 88 2.75 5.04 9.67
CA ALA A 88 2.22 6.35 9.33
C ALA A 88 1.55 6.34 7.95
N ILE A 89 2.15 5.66 6.97
CA ILE A 89 1.68 5.62 5.58
C ILE A 89 1.53 4.18 5.10
N TYR A 90 0.40 3.89 4.47
CA TYR A 90 0.22 2.74 3.60
C TYR A 90 0.50 3.16 2.16
N ALA A 91 1.49 2.52 1.52
CA ALA A 91 1.80 2.68 0.12
C ALA A 91 1.38 1.43 -0.65
N VAL A 92 0.61 1.60 -1.72
CA VAL A 92 0.07 0.49 -2.51
C VAL A 92 0.52 0.64 -3.94
N TYR A 93 1.36 -0.29 -4.42
CA TYR A 93 1.67 -0.40 -5.84
C TYR A 93 0.63 -1.28 -6.54
N CYS A 94 0.10 -0.76 -7.64
CA CYS A 94 -0.85 -1.43 -8.52
C CYS A 94 -0.24 -1.66 -9.90
N PRO A 95 0.00 -2.91 -10.31
CA PRO A 95 0.67 -3.22 -11.58
C PRO A 95 -0.19 -2.92 -12.81
N GLN A 96 -1.52 -2.94 -12.70
CA GLN A 96 -2.41 -2.66 -13.84
C GLN A 96 -2.40 -1.18 -14.24
N THR A 97 -2.11 -0.29 -13.30
CA THR A 97 -2.01 1.16 -13.52
C THR A 97 -0.57 1.65 -13.52
N ASP A 98 0.38 0.76 -13.23
CA ASP A 98 1.77 1.05 -12.93
C ASP A 98 1.95 2.28 -12.01
N SER A 99 1.10 2.38 -10.97
CA SER A 99 1.02 3.56 -10.10
C SER A 99 1.07 3.19 -8.62
N CYS A 100 1.52 4.12 -7.81
CA CYS A 100 1.54 4.03 -6.35
C CYS A 100 0.44 4.91 -5.73
N TYR A 101 -0.17 4.42 -4.65
CA TYR A 101 -1.23 5.11 -3.91
C TYR A 101 -0.90 5.16 -2.42
N TYR A 102 -1.10 6.31 -1.79
CA TYR A 102 -0.64 6.61 -0.44
C TYR A 102 -1.79 7.11 0.44
N PHE A 103 -1.86 6.64 1.67
CA PHE A 103 -2.82 7.13 2.66
C PHE A 103 -2.40 6.80 4.08
N ASP A 104 -2.90 7.56 5.05
CA ASP A 104 -2.80 7.21 6.47
C ASP A 104 -3.81 6.07 6.78
N PRO A 105 -3.35 4.87 7.19
CA PRO A 105 -4.24 3.76 7.51
C PRO A 105 -5.14 4.04 8.72
N LYS A 106 -4.84 5.02 9.57
CA LYS A 106 -5.61 5.39 10.77
C LYS A 106 -6.94 6.07 10.42
N HIS A 107 -7.04 6.70 9.24
CA HIS A 107 -8.28 7.29 8.74
C HIS A 107 -9.31 6.26 8.25
N PHE A 108 -8.97 4.98 8.24
CA PHE A 108 -9.81 3.91 7.73
C PHE A 108 -9.92 2.78 8.75
N ASN A 109 -11.04 2.06 8.77
CA ASN A 109 -11.21 0.96 9.73
C ASN A 109 -10.56 -0.35 9.23
N ARG A 110 -11.30 -1.18 8.49
CA ARG A 110 -10.87 -2.53 8.08
C ARG A 110 -10.35 -2.63 6.65
N CYS A 111 -10.78 -1.74 5.79
CA CYS A 111 -10.47 -1.76 4.36
C CYS A 111 -10.64 -0.35 3.78
N ILE A 112 -9.89 -0.07 2.73
CA ILE A 112 -10.15 1.05 1.82
C ILE A 112 -10.33 0.51 0.40
N SER A 113 -11.26 1.09 -0.34
CA SER A 113 -11.50 0.79 -1.75
C SER A 113 -11.23 2.04 -2.56
N LEU A 114 -10.23 1.99 -3.44
CA LEU A 114 -9.92 3.05 -4.38
C LEU A 114 -10.43 2.66 -5.76
N ARG A 115 -11.08 3.58 -6.47
CA ARG A 115 -11.63 3.33 -7.79
C ARG A 115 -10.73 3.95 -8.86
N VAL A 116 -10.23 3.13 -9.77
CA VAL A 116 -9.33 3.55 -10.87
C VAL A 116 -10.12 3.94 -12.13
N LYS A 117 -11.18 3.20 -12.46
CA LYS A 117 -12.06 3.52 -13.60
C LYS A 117 -13.31 4.24 -13.11
N THR A 118 -13.73 5.30 -13.81
CA THR A 118 -15.01 5.98 -13.56
C THR A 118 -16.16 4.97 -13.60
N SER A 119 -17.15 5.16 -12.72
CA SER A 119 -18.33 4.31 -12.66
C SER A 119 -19.12 4.35 -13.97
N LEU A 120 -19.53 3.20 -14.50
CA LEU A 120 -20.48 3.13 -15.62
C LEU A 120 -21.80 3.86 -15.33
N ASN A 121 -22.18 3.97 -14.05
CA ASN A 121 -23.45 4.56 -13.62
C ASN A 121 -23.35 6.00 -13.07
N ASN A 122 -22.28 6.76 -13.38
CA ASN A 122 -22.07 8.14 -12.91
C ASN A 122 -22.30 8.38 -11.40
N GLN A 123 -22.19 7.34 -10.58
CA GLN A 123 -22.33 7.46 -9.13
C GLN A 123 -21.10 8.16 -8.58
N GLN A 124 -21.23 9.40 -8.12
CA GLN A 124 -20.10 10.19 -7.62
C GLN A 124 -20.02 10.20 -6.07
N GLN A 125 -21.15 10.01 -5.38
CA GLN A 125 -21.22 10.16 -3.94
C GLN A 125 -20.57 8.95 -3.21
N GLY A 126 -19.58 9.22 -2.37
CA GLY A 126 -18.89 8.21 -1.55
C GLY A 126 -17.77 7.43 -2.24
N ILE A 127 -17.39 7.81 -3.46
CA ILE A 127 -16.28 7.19 -4.20
C ILE A 127 -14.96 7.87 -3.83
N ARG A 128 -13.94 7.05 -3.55
CA ARG A 128 -12.55 7.49 -3.45
C ARG A 128 -11.87 7.21 -4.79
N LEU A 129 -11.58 8.26 -5.56
CA LEU A 129 -10.86 8.11 -6.82
C LEU A 129 -9.40 7.81 -6.54
N ALA A 130 -8.80 6.88 -7.27
CA ALA A 130 -7.41 6.49 -7.03
C ALA A 130 -6.43 7.64 -7.26
N GLU A 131 -6.76 8.57 -8.16
CA GLU A 131 -5.92 9.75 -8.47
C GLU A 131 -5.71 10.65 -7.25
N ASP A 132 -6.70 10.77 -6.37
CA ASP A 132 -6.62 11.58 -5.14
C ASP A 132 -5.57 11.04 -4.14
N PHE A 133 -5.08 9.82 -4.36
CA PHE A 133 -4.16 9.12 -3.48
C PHE A 133 -2.75 8.98 -4.08
N LYS A 134 -2.44 9.66 -5.20
CA LYS A 134 -1.10 9.55 -5.82
C LYS A 134 0.02 10.29 -5.08
N LYS A 135 -0.30 11.10 -4.07
CA LYS A 135 0.69 11.84 -3.26
C LYS A 135 0.64 11.41 -1.81
N VAL A 136 1.80 11.44 -1.16
CA VAL A 136 1.89 11.20 0.28
C VAL A 136 1.13 12.32 1.01
N PRO A 137 0.18 12.00 1.91
CA PRO A 137 -0.55 12.98 2.72
C PRO A 137 0.34 13.65 3.76
#